data_AF-A0A948V9H7-F1
#
_entry.id   AF-A0A948V9H7-F1
#
_cell.length_a   1.000
_cell.length_b   1.000
_cell.length_c   1.000
_cell.angle_alpha   90.00
_cell.angle_beta   90.00
_cell.angle_gamma   90.00
#
_symmetry.space_group_name_H-M   'P 1'
#
loop_
_entity.id
_entity.type
_entity.pdbx_description
1 polymer ?
#
loop_
_entity_poly.entity_id
_entity_poly.type
_entity_poly.pdbx_seq_one_letter_code
_entity_poly.pdbx_strand_id
1 'polypeptide(L)'
;MSDCQGMDKGKPGFASPQELGDEDKGLIQEVFYREIVPKLVRLHARNGVLSCDFAGPQFRAWQIQFRSRGADFEIVDFEYDEDGCGIDLDL
;
A
#
# COMPACT_ATOMS: atom_id res chain seq x y z
N MET A 1 25.65 -24.87 -37.47
CA MET A 1 24.22 -25.25 -37.54
C MET A 1 23.89 -25.80 -36.17
N SER A 2 23.38 -24.93 -35.28
CA SER A 2 21.96 -24.92 -34.82
C SER A 2 21.83 -25.88 -33.62
N ASP A 3 21.35 -25.51 -32.42
CA ASP A 3 20.25 -24.64 -32.02
C ASP A 3 20.53 -24.05 -30.61
N CYS A 4 20.43 -22.73 -30.44
CA CYS A 4 20.31 -22.11 -29.13
C CYS A 4 18.82 -22.05 -28.77
N GLN A 5 18.43 -22.85 -27.79
CA GLN A 5 17.06 -22.95 -27.28
C GLN A 5 16.51 -21.60 -26.81
N GLY A 6 15.26 -21.35 -27.19
CA GLY A 6 14.56 -20.08 -27.03
C GLY A 6 14.54 -19.57 -25.60
N MET A 7 14.77 -18.25 -25.48
CA MET A 7 14.46 -17.50 -24.28
C MET A 7 12.96 -17.61 -24.01
N ASP A 8 12.62 -18.16 -22.85
CA ASP A 8 11.28 -18.17 -22.28
C ASP A 8 10.78 -16.73 -22.28
N LYS A 9 9.77 -16.45 -23.12
CA LYS A 9 9.14 -15.15 -23.20
C LYS A 9 8.47 -14.93 -21.86
N GLY A 10 9.07 -14.03 -21.06
CA GLY A 10 8.54 -13.54 -19.82
C GLY A 10 7.03 -13.39 -19.93
N LYS A 11 6.34 -14.30 -19.25
CA LYS A 11 4.90 -14.28 -19.08
C LYS A 11 4.59 -12.89 -18.50
N PRO A 12 3.78 -12.03 -19.14
CA PRO A 12 3.26 -10.88 -18.42
C PRO A 12 2.50 -11.49 -17.25
N GLY A 13 3.05 -11.32 -16.04
CA GLY A 13 2.40 -11.72 -14.83
C GLY A 13 1.08 -10.99 -14.82
N PHE A 14 0.00 -11.69 -15.17
CA PHE A 14 -1.33 -11.29 -14.73
C PHE A 14 -1.27 -11.43 -13.22
N ALA A 15 -0.82 -10.38 -12.55
CA ALA A 15 -1.07 -10.21 -11.13
C ALA A 15 -2.57 -10.43 -10.97
N SER A 16 -2.93 -11.45 -10.21
CA SER A 16 -4.28 -11.62 -9.71
C SER A 16 -4.76 -10.26 -9.21
N PRO A 17 -6.02 -9.83 -9.42
CA PRO A 17 -6.54 -8.55 -8.92
C PRO A 17 -6.48 -8.37 -7.38
N GLN A 18 -5.86 -9.31 -6.67
CA GLN A 18 -5.95 -9.55 -5.23
C GLN A 18 -4.58 -9.43 -4.54
N GLU A 19 -3.48 -9.17 -5.26
CA GLU A 19 -2.16 -9.03 -4.64
C GLU A 19 -1.56 -7.66 -4.93
N LEU A 20 -1.31 -6.90 -3.87
CA LEU A 20 -0.63 -5.61 -3.95
C LEU A 20 0.83 -5.83 -4.33
N GLY A 21 1.23 -5.36 -5.53
CA GLY A 21 2.60 -5.49 -6.03
C GLY A 21 3.59 -4.68 -5.20
N ASP A 22 4.88 -5.01 -5.28
CA ASP A 22 5.92 -4.26 -4.55
C ASP A 22 6.02 -2.79 -5.01
N GLU A 23 5.75 -2.53 -6.30
CA GLU A 23 5.68 -1.16 -6.84
C GLU A 23 4.51 -0.38 -6.23
N ASP A 24 3.33 -1.00 -6.14
CA ASP A 24 2.13 -0.40 -5.53
C ASP A 24 2.34 -0.15 -4.03
N LYS A 25 2.93 -1.11 -3.31
CA LYS A 25 3.32 -0.95 -1.91
C LYS A 25 4.27 0.22 -1.73
N GLY A 26 5.28 0.34 -2.60
CA GLY A 26 6.22 1.46 -2.59
C GLY A 26 5.52 2.81 -2.77
N LEU A 27 4.58 2.89 -3.71
CA LEU A 27 3.78 4.09 -3.93
C LEU A 27 2.93 4.44 -2.70
N ILE A 28 2.18 3.47 -2.16
CA ILE A 28 1.35 3.69 -0.96
C ILE A 28 2.21 4.14 0.22
N GLN A 29 3.37 3.52 0.43
CA GLN A 29 4.31 3.93 1.47
C GLN A 29 4.78 5.38 1.27
N GLU A 30 5.19 5.75 0.05
CA GLU A 30 5.64 7.11 -0.24
C GLU A 30 4.55 8.14 0.09
N VAL A 31 3.33 7.93 -0.40
CA VAL A 31 2.21 8.84 -0.16
C VAL A 31 1.82 8.86 1.32
N PHE A 32 1.87 7.71 2.00
CA PHE A 32 1.63 7.63 3.44
C PHE A 32 2.59 8.52 4.23
N TYR A 33 3.90 8.39 4.00
CA TYR A 33 4.89 9.22 4.72
C TYR A 33 4.80 10.70 4.32
N ARG A 34 4.50 11.01 3.06
CA ARG A 34 4.43 12.38 2.55
C ARG A 34 3.19 13.13 3.01
N GLU A 35 2.03 12.49 3.00
CA GLU A 35 0.73 13.16 3.14
C GLU A 35 -0.02 12.76 4.41
N ILE A 36 0.09 11.50 4.83
CA ILE A 36 -0.67 10.96 5.96
C ILE A 36 0.06 11.15 7.29
N VAL A 37 1.34 10.84 7.36
CA VAL A 37 2.13 10.98 8.60
C VAL A 37 2.03 12.37 9.22
N PRO A 38 2.14 13.49 8.47
CA PRO A 38 1.93 14.83 9.02
C PRO A 38 0.52 15.06 9.60
N LYS A 39 -0.51 14.40 9.08
CA LYS A 39 -1.88 14.44 9.61
C LYS A 39 -1.96 13.62 10.92
N LEU A 40 -1.40 12.42 10.94
CA LEU A 40 -1.35 11.54 12.11
C LEU A 40 -0.61 12.18 13.29
N VAL A 41 0.52 12.87 13.02
CA VAL A 41 1.27 13.64 14.03
C VAL A 41 0.38 14.73 14.65
N ARG A 42 -0.34 15.51 13.83
CA ARG A 42 -1.24 16.56 14.32
C ARG A 42 -2.38 16.00 15.18
N LEU A 43 -2.91 14.84 14.80
CA LEU A 43 -3.96 14.11 15.53
C LEU A 43 -3.44 13.35 16.76
N HIS A 44 -2.13 13.34 17.02
CA HIS A 44 -1.51 12.53 18.08
C HIS A 44 -1.89 11.05 17.99
N ALA A 45 -2.05 10.54 16.76
CA ALA A 45 -2.40 9.15 16.50
C ALA A 45 -1.26 8.22 16.93
N ARG A 46 -1.60 7.09 17.56
CA ARG A 46 -0.63 6.11 18.07
C ARG A 46 -0.58 4.81 17.30
N ASN A 47 -1.73 4.38 16.79
CA ASN A 47 -1.89 3.25 15.89
C ASN A 47 -3.30 3.33 15.32
N GLY A 48 -3.52 2.62 14.24
CA GLY A 48 -4.81 2.55 13.60
C GLY A 48 -4.74 1.77 12.31
N VAL A 49 -5.90 1.67 11.67
CA VAL A 49 -6.05 1.13 10.32
C VAL A 49 -6.56 2.25 9.43
N LEU A 50 -5.97 2.37 8.25
CA LEU A 50 -6.24 3.45 7.31
C LEU A 50 -6.48 2.88 5.92
N SER A 51 -7.53 3.33 5.24
CA SER A 51 -7.75 2.97 3.83
C SER A 51 -6.62 3.53 2.96
N CYS A 52 -6.18 2.78 1.96
CA CYS A 52 -5.16 3.19 0.99
C CYS A 52 -5.71 4.11 -0.11
N ASP A 53 -6.97 4.54 -0.03
CA ASP A 53 -7.60 5.46 -1.01
C ASP A 53 -6.80 6.77 -1.18
N PHE A 54 -6.05 7.19 -0.17
CA PHE A 54 -5.14 8.35 -0.25
C PHE A 54 -4.07 8.22 -1.34
N ALA A 55 -3.68 7.00 -1.71
CA ALA A 55 -2.70 6.74 -2.77
C ALA A 55 -3.37 6.56 -4.14
N GLY A 56 -4.70 6.44 -4.19
CA GLY A 56 -5.50 6.33 -5.40
C GLY A 56 -6.73 5.44 -5.21
N PRO A 57 -7.82 5.69 -5.98
CA PRO A 57 -9.07 4.92 -5.89
C PRO A 57 -8.92 3.42 -6.16
N GLN A 58 -7.89 3.01 -6.90
CA GLN A 58 -7.59 1.60 -7.15
C GLN A 58 -7.18 0.85 -5.88
N PHE A 59 -6.74 1.57 -4.84
CA PHE A 59 -6.32 0.99 -3.56
C PHE A 59 -7.37 1.09 -2.47
N ARG A 60 -8.60 1.56 -2.77
CA ARG A 60 -9.66 1.74 -1.76
C ARG A 60 -10.03 0.47 -0.97
N ALA A 61 -9.85 -0.70 -1.59
CA ALA A 61 -10.10 -2.01 -0.98
C ALA A 61 -8.88 -2.55 -0.21
N TRP A 62 -7.82 -1.76 -0.14
CA TRP A 62 -6.64 -2.05 0.66
C TRP A 62 -6.62 -1.09 1.83
N GLN A 63 -6.19 -1.59 2.98
CA GLN A 63 -5.95 -0.79 4.16
C GLN A 63 -4.58 -1.14 4.75
N ILE A 64 -3.96 -0.16 5.37
CA ILE A 64 -2.71 -0.33 6.10
C ILE A 64 -2.96 -0.26 7.58
N GLN A 65 -2.39 -1.19 8.31
CA GLN A 65 -2.23 -1.04 9.75
C GLN A 65 -0.96 -0.23 10.00
N PHE A 66 -1.08 0.86 10.74
CA PHE A 66 0.07 1.69 11.10
C PHE A 66 0.22 1.79 12.61
N ARG A 67 1.44 2.09 13.06
CA ARG A 67 1.73 2.41 14.45
C ARG A 67 2.76 3.53 14.54
N SER A 68 2.69 4.31 15.61
CA SER A 68 3.72 5.27 15.97
C SER A 68 4.91 4.53 16.56
N ARG A 69 6.11 4.87 16.09
CA ARG A 69 7.40 4.38 16.61
C ARG A 69 8.26 5.58 16.98
N GLY A 70 8.14 6.02 18.23
CA GLY A 70 8.82 7.22 18.72
C GLY A 70 8.19 8.49 18.14
N ALA A 71 8.98 9.25 17.39
CA ALA A 71 8.50 10.45 16.69
C ALA A 71 7.98 10.16 15.27
N ASP A 72 8.17 8.93 14.78
CA ASP A 72 7.81 8.51 13.43
C ASP A 72 6.64 7.53 13.43
N PHE A 73 6.21 7.13 12.25
CA PHE A 73 5.19 6.11 12.02
C PHE A 73 5.78 4.98 11.18
N GLU A 74 5.22 3.78 11.30
CA GLU A 74 5.57 2.65 10.45
C GLU A 74 4.29 1.93 10.02
N ILE A 75 4.29 1.42 8.78
CA ILE A 75 3.27 0.51 8.28
C ILE A 75 3.64 -0.89 8.75
N VAL A 76 2.72 -1.50 9.49
CA VAL A 76 2.86 -2.83 10.08
C VAL A 76 2.41 -3.90 9.11
N ASP A 77 1.27 -3.68 8.46
CA ASP A 77 0.64 -4.67 7.61
C ASP A 77 -0.23 -4.02 6.52
N PHE A 78 -0.48 -4.77 5.45
CA PHE A 78 -1.40 -4.42 4.37
C PHE A 78 -2.51 -5.46 4.33
N GLU A 79 -3.73 -5.05 4.58
CA GLU A 79 -4.90 -5.91 4.60
C GLU A 79 -5.82 -5.57 3.43
N TYR A 80 -6.38 -6.58 2.80
CA TYR A 80 -7.42 -6.43 1.79
C TYR A 80 -8.79 -6.53 2.46
N ASP A 81 -9.60 -5.49 2.32
CA ASP A 81 -10.96 -5.40 2.84
C ASP A 81 -11.87 -4.94 1.70
N GLU A 82 -12.75 -5.85 1.25
CA GLU A 82 -13.66 -5.59 0.12
C GLU A 82 -14.62 -4.42 0.37
N ASP A 83 -14.92 -4.13 1.64
CA ASP A 83 -15.79 -3.04 2.05
C ASP A 83 -15.02 -1.72 2.16
N GLY A 84 -13.68 -1.77 2.28
CA GLY A 84 -12.81 -0.60 2.38
C GLY A 84 -13.04 0.18 3.68
N CYS A 85 -13.37 -0.52 4.78
CA CYS A 85 -13.79 0.08 6.05
C CYS A 85 -12.69 0.80 6.86
N GLY A 86 -11.53 1.07 6.27
CA GLY A 86 -10.46 1.84 6.89
C GLY A 86 -10.90 3.27 7.20
N ILE A 87 -10.31 3.87 8.23
CA ILE A 87 -10.57 5.29 8.52
C ILE A 87 -10.02 6.10 7.34
N ASP A 88 -10.80 7.06 6.85
CA ASP A 88 -10.32 8.05 5.89
C ASP A 88 -9.81 9.29 6.66
N LEU A 89 -8.65 9.81 6.25
CA LEU A 89 -8.03 10.98 6.87
C LEU A 89 -8.10 12.22 5.95
N ASP A 90 -9.21 12.39 5.23
CA ASP A 90 -9.58 13.65 4.59
C ASP A 90 -10.21 14.59 5.65
N LEU A 91 -9.35 15.20 6.46
CA LEU A 91 -9.67 16.28 7.40
C LEU A 91 -9.14 17.62 6.89
#